data_AF-A0A653W7G5-F1
#
_entry.id   AF-A0A653W7G5-F1
#
_cell.length_a   1.000
_cell.length_b   1.000
_cell.length_c   1.000
_cell.angle_alpha   90.00
_cell.angle_beta   90.00
_cell.angle_gamma   90.00
#
_symmetry.space_group_name_H-M   'P 1'
#
loop_
_entity.id
_entity.type
_entity.pdbx_description
1 polymer ?
#
loop_
_entity_poly.entity_id
_entity_poly.type
_entity_poly.pdbx_seq_one_letter_code
_entity_poly.pdbx_strand_id
1 'polypeptide(L)'
;MAEGMYVEVETEYVVPTNAPFQITTLGAAMGGYGSSYPVCRQDAKVFDLDAGQYYEVVVGMNPRKTPEGEQMFCVLTVYKMISLGKSGLSLPLPLKPKPAPTKWCDK
;
A
#
# COMPACT_ATOMS: atom_id res chain seq x y z
N MET A 1 -14.98 -20.86 9.24
CA MET A 1 -14.35 -20.41 7.98
C MET A 1 -15.13 -19.18 7.55
N ALA A 2 -14.53 -17.99 7.67
CA ALA A 2 -15.13 -16.79 7.13
C ALA A 2 -14.62 -16.66 5.69
N GLU A 3 -15.37 -17.21 4.75
CA GLU A 3 -15.22 -16.90 3.33
C GLU A 3 -15.79 -15.50 3.09
N GLY A 4 -15.09 -14.49 3.62
CA GLY A 4 -15.37 -13.11 3.28
C GLY A 4 -14.96 -12.90 1.83
N MET A 5 -15.90 -12.49 0.99
CA MET A 5 -15.63 -12.09 -0.39
C MET A 5 -14.53 -11.02 -0.38
N TYR A 6 -13.46 -11.21 -1.17
CA TYR A 6 -12.48 -10.16 -1.41
C TYR A 6 -13.16 -9.06 -2.21
N VAL A 7 -13.74 -8.09 -1.51
CA VAL A 7 -14.30 -6.89 -2.13
C VAL A 7 -13.15 -5.91 -2.28
N GLU A 8 -12.79 -5.62 -3.52
CA GLU A 8 -11.91 -4.50 -3.83
C GLU A 8 -12.60 -3.20 -3.40
N VAL A 9 -11.98 -2.48 -2.48
CA VAL A 9 -12.47 -1.19 -2.02
C VAL A 9 -11.76 -0.12 -2.85
N GLU A 10 -12.40 0.29 -3.95
CA GLU A 10 -11.95 1.45 -4.72
C GLU A 10 -12.41 2.73 -3.99
N THR A 11 -11.45 3.46 -3.45
CA THR A 11 -11.70 4.77 -2.83
C THR A 11 -10.78 5.80 -3.45
N GLU A 12 -11.37 6.83 -4.04
CA GLU A 12 -10.63 7.97 -4.59
C GLU A 12 -10.47 9.06 -3.52
N TYR A 13 -9.24 9.56 -3.34
CA TYR A 13 -8.94 10.65 -2.42
C TYR A 13 -8.21 11.77 -3.16
N VAL A 14 -8.71 13.00 -3.02
CA VAL A 14 -8.00 14.20 -3.47
C VAL A 14 -7.10 14.67 -2.33
N VAL A 15 -5.80 14.77 -2.61
CA VAL A 15 -4.78 15.14 -1.62
C VAL A 15 -4.05 16.40 -2.03
N PRO A 16 -3.65 17.26 -1.09
CA PRO A 16 -2.84 18.42 -1.39
C PRO A 16 -1.43 17.99 -1.85
N THR A 17 -0.93 18.59 -2.94
CA THR A 17 0.39 18.27 -3.51
C THR A 17 1.46 19.30 -3.16
N ASN A 18 1.14 20.27 -2.30
CA ASN A 18 2.08 21.28 -1.81
C ASN A 18 2.91 20.81 -0.60
N ALA A 19 2.70 19.57 -0.14
CA ALA A 19 3.41 18.97 0.97
C ALA A 19 3.59 17.46 0.74
N PRO A 20 4.61 16.82 1.38
CA PRO A 20 4.75 15.37 1.35
C PRO A 20 3.51 14.69 1.94
N PHE A 21 3.07 13.61 1.31
CA PHE A 21 1.89 12.86 1.74
C PHE A 21 2.32 11.58 2.47
N GLN A 22 1.83 11.42 3.70
CA GLN A 22 2.10 10.21 4.49
C GLN A 22 0.94 9.22 4.37
N ILE A 23 1.28 7.96 4.10
CA ILE A 23 0.37 6.84 4.17
C ILE A 23 0.79 5.96 5.34
N THR A 24 -0.15 5.60 6.21
CA THR A 24 0.07 4.74 7.36
C THR A 24 -0.95 3.61 7.38
N THR A 25 -0.48 2.40 7.66
CA THR A 25 -1.31 1.21 7.81
C THR A 25 -1.43 0.89 9.29
N LEU A 26 -2.60 0.43 9.74
CA LEU A 26 -2.78 0.00 11.14
C LEU A 26 -2.23 -1.42 11.40
N GLY A 27 -1.55 -2.00 10.40
CA GLY A 27 -1.23 -3.42 10.36
C GLY A 27 -2.39 -4.28 9.88
N ALA A 28 -2.10 -5.55 9.66
CA ALA A 28 -3.07 -6.56 9.24
C ALA A 28 -2.69 -7.91 9.85
N ALA A 29 -3.70 -8.72 10.18
CA ALA A 29 -3.50 -10.09 10.64
C ALA A 29 -4.45 -11.00 9.85
N MET A 30 -3.94 -12.12 9.35
CA MET A 30 -4.78 -13.14 8.72
C MET A 30 -5.10 -14.22 9.74
N GLY A 31 -6.39 -14.55 9.88
CA GLY A 31 -6.82 -15.67 10.71
C GLY A 31 -6.25 -16.99 10.18
N GLY A 32 -5.73 -17.83 11.08
CA GLY A 32 -5.13 -19.13 10.76
C GLY A 32 -5.52 -20.23 11.74
N TYR A 33 -4.92 -21.41 11.60
CA TYR A 33 -5.14 -22.55 12.48
C TYR A 33 -4.05 -22.61 13.57
N GLY A 34 -4.42 -22.68 14.85
CA GLY A 34 -3.49 -22.72 15.99
C GLY A 34 -3.04 -21.33 16.49
N SER A 35 -1.85 -21.25 17.10
CA SER A 35 -1.34 -20.06 17.82
C SER A 35 -0.45 -19.14 16.97
N SER A 36 -0.09 -19.55 15.75
CA SER A 36 0.79 -18.80 14.84
C SER A 36 -0.01 -18.29 13.64
N TYR A 37 -0.22 -16.97 13.60
CA TYR A 37 -0.86 -16.30 12.47
C TYR A 37 0.13 -15.30 11.86
N PRO A 38 0.16 -15.15 10.52
CA PRO A 38 0.98 -14.14 9.88
C PRO A 38 0.41 -12.76 10.21
N VAL A 39 1.31 -11.84 10.56
CA VAL A 39 0.98 -10.47 10.95
C VAL A 39 1.84 -9.49 10.16
N CYS A 40 1.20 -8.53 9.54
CA CYS A 40 1.85 -7.30 9.10
C CYS A 40 1.71 -6.24 10.19
N ARG A 41 2.87 -5.80 10.69
CA ARG A 41 2.92 -4.67 11.62
C ARG A 41 2.46 -3.40 10.91
N GLN A 42 2.05 -2.42 11.71
CA GLN A 42 1.87 -1.05 11.23
C GLN A 42 3.12 -0.56 10.50
N ASP A 43 2.91 0.06 9.35
CA ASP A 43 3.95 0.65 8.50
C ASP A 43 3.55 2.08 8.12
N ALA A 44 4.53 2.94 7.93
CA ALA A 44 4.31 4.34 7.55
C ALA A 44 5.38 4.78 6.54
N LYS A 45 4.92 5.33 5.42
CA LYS A 45 5.78 5.82 4.33
C LYS A 45 5.31 7.17 3.84
N VAL A 46 6.28 7.97 3.40
CA VAL A 46 6.03 9.31 2.86
C VAL A 46 6.33 9.32 1.37
N PHE A 47 5.46 9.98 0.60
CA PHE A 47 5.54 10.09 -0.85
C PHE A 47 5.44 11.56 -1.26
N ASP A 48 6.21 11.94 -2.27
CA ASP A 48 5.99 13.20 -2.98
C ASP A 48 5.03 12.90 -4.14
N LEU A 49 3.91 13.62 -4.19
CA LEU A 49 2.87 13.44 -5.20
C LEU A 49 2.79 14.70 -6.08
N ASP A 50 2.61 14.49 -7.38
CA ASP A 50 2.54 15.56 -8.37
C ASP A 50 1.08 15.98 -8.61
N ALA A 51 0.86 17.26 -8.86
CA ALA A 51 -0.46 17.78 -9.19
C ALA A 51 -1.01 17.19 -10.51
N GLY A 52 -2.31 16.85 -10.50
CA GLY A 52 -3.02 16.37 -11.70
C GLY A 52 -2.62 14.96 -12.16
N GLN A 53 -1.97 14.18 -11.30
CA GLN A 53 -1.60 12.79 -11.58
C GLN A 53 -2.50 11.83 -10.79
N TYR A 54 -2.67 10.62 -11.33
CA TYR A 54 -3.39 9.54 -10.66
C TYR A 54 -2.40 8.57 -10.02
N TYR A 55 -2.72 8.13 -8.81
CA TYR A 55 -1.90 7.21 -8.05
C TYR A 55 -2.75 6.07 -7.51
N GLU A 56 -2.18 4.88 -7.52
CA GLU A 56 -2.77 3.69 -6.94
C GLU A 56 -1.97 3.28 -5.71
N VAL A 57 -2.66 3.06 -4.59
CA VAL A 57 -2.04 2.63 -3.33
C VAL A 57 -2.39 1.18 -3.08
N VAL A 58 -1.39 0.32 -3.05
CA VAL A 58 -1.54 -1.10 -2.76
C VAL A 58 -1.11 -1.37 -1.32
N VAL A 59 -2.06 -1.79 -0.49
CA VAL A 59 -1.85 -2.16 0.91
C VAL A 59 -2.41 -3.55 1.15
N GLY A 60 -1.62 -4.42 1.76
CA GLY A 60 -2.16 -5.72 2.19
C GLY A 60 -1.13 -6.78 2.52
N MET A 61 -1.64 -8.00 2.61
CA MET A 61 -0.89 -9.23 2.85
C MET A 61 -0.99 -10.10 1.61
N ASN A 62 0.15 -10.41 0.99
CA ASN A 62 0.20 -11.27 -0.19
C ASN A 62 1.04 -12.51 0.08
N PRO A 63 0.52 -13.72 -0.20
CA PRO A 63 1.36 -14.91 -0.21
C PRO A 63 2.31 -14.86 -1.40
N ARG A 64 3.56 -15.26 -1.18
CA ARG A 64 4.54 -15.45 -2.25
C ARG A 64 5.24 -16.78 -2.06
N LYS A 65 5.33 -17.55 -3.15
CA LYS A 65 6.14 -18.76 -3.18
C LYS A 65 7.61 -18.40 -3.11
N THR A 66 8.30 -18.93 -2.11
CA THR A 66 9.75 -18.92 -1.96
C THR A 66 10.27 -20.36 -2.07
N PRO A 67 11.60 -20.56 -2.24
CA PRO A 67 12.18 -21.91 -2.21
C PRO A 67 11.91 -22.69 -0.91
N GLU A 68 11.60 -21.96 0.17
CA GLU A 68 11.34 -22.51 1.52
C GLU A 68 9.85 -22.80 1.78
N GLY A 69 8.96 -22.44 0.85
CA GLY A 69 7.51 -22.61 0.99
C GLY A 69 6.73 -21.34 0.66
N GLU A 70 5.46 -21.31 1.03
CA GLU A 70 4.63 -20.11 0.90
C GLU A 70 4.86 -19.20 2.10
N GLN A 71 5.37 -17.99 1.84
CA GLN A 71 5.62 -16.98 2.86
C GLN A 71 4.70 -15.78 2.63
N MET A 72 4.20 -15.19 3.70
CA MET A 72 3.36 -13.99 3.65
C MET A 72 4.24 -12.74 3.64
N PHE A 73 3.95 -11.82 2.73
CA PHE A 73 4.64 -10.53 2.63
C PHE A 73 3.67 -9.36 2.79
N CYS A 74 4.13 -8.35 3.52
CA CYS A 74 3.42 -7.10 3.72
C CYS A 74 3.72 -6.15 2.57
N VAL A 75 2.67 -5.62 1.95
CA VAL A 75 2.79 -4.65 0.85
C VAL A 75 2.24 -3.31 1.32
N LEU A 76 3.05 -2.27 1.13
CA LEU A 76 2.64 -0.86 1.16
C LEU A 76 3.45 -0.18 0.05
N THR A 77 2.84 -0.05 -1.12
CA THR A 77 3.46 0.49 -2.33
C THR A 77 2.51 1.48 -3.00
N VAL A 78 3.06 2.53 -3.58
CA VAL A 78 2.30 3.49 -4.38
C VAL A 78 2.81 3.46 -5.81
N TYR A 79 1.90 3.39 -6.77
CA TYR A 79 2.17 3.46 -8.19
C TYR A 79 1.66 4.78 -8.76
N LYS A 80 2.46 5.44 -9.59
CA LYS A 80 2.00 6.52 -10.46
C LYS A 80 1.41 5.90 -11.73
N MET A 81 0.18 6.25 -12.06
CA MET A 81 -0.52 5.71 -13.22
C MET A 81 -0.30 6.61 -14.43
N ILE A 82 0.57 6.20 -15.34
CA ILE A 82 0.88 6.95 -16.56
C ILE A 82 -0.09 6.52 -17.66
N SER A 83 -0.94 7.44 -18.13
CA SER A 83 -1.87 7.15 -19.23
C SER A 83 -1.14 6.99 -20.56
N LEU A 84 -1.37 5.86 -21.24
CA LEU A 84 -0.80 5.53 -22.55
C LEU A 84 -1.74 6.04 -23.66
N GLY A 85 -1.81 7.36 -23.80
CA GLY A 85 -2.57 8.03 -24.85
C GLY A 85 -4.09 7.85 -24.71
N LYS A 86 -4.80 7.70 -25.83
CA LYS A 86 -6.28 7.63 -25.87
C LYS A 86 -6.84 6.22 -25.66
N SER A 87 -5.99 5.23 -25.39
CA SER A 87 -6.37 3.82 -25.34
C SER A 87 -7.05 3.41 -24.03
N GLY A 88 -7.06 4.28 -23.01
CA GLY A 88 -7.55 3.96 -21.66
C GLY A 88 -6.61 3.03 -20.86
N LEU A 89 -5.45 2.67 -21.43
CA LEU A 89 -4.45 1.87 -20.74
C LEU A 89 -3.55 2.75 -19.87
N SER A 90 -3.23 2.27 -18.67
CA SER A 90 -2.33 2.93 -17.73
C SER A 90 -1.13 2.05 -17.39
N LEU A 91 0.06 2.64 -17.41
CA LEU A 91 1.30 1.98 -16.97
C LEU A 91 1.57 2.33 -15.48
N PRO A 92 1.60 1.34 -14.57
CA PRO A 92 1.94 1.59 -13.17
C PRO A 92 3.46 1.73 -12.99
N LEU A 93 3.90 2.90 -12.53
CA LEU A 93 5.31 3.16 -12.18
C LEU A 93 5.47 3.18 -10.64
N PRO A 94 6.22 2.25 -10.03
CA PRO A 94 6.37 2.24 -8.58
C PRO A 94 7.13 3.47 -8.09
N LEU A 95 6.58 4.15 -7.09
CA LEU A 95 7.25 5.26 -6.43
C LEU A 95 8.23 4.76 -5.37
N LYS A 96 9.36 5.44 -5.25
CA LYS A 96 10.31 5.20 -4.16
C LYS A 96 9.83 5.92 -2.90
N PRO A 97 9.51 5.21 -1.80
CA PRO A 97 9.07 5.84 -0.57
C PRO A 97 10.24 6.51 0.16
N LYS A 98 9.91 7.55 0.92
CA LYS A 98 10.77 8.12 1.98
C LYS A 98 10.37 7.53 3.33
N PRO A 99 11.32 7.37 4.28
CA PRO A 99 10.99 6.93 5.63
C PRO A 99 10.07 7.95 6.30
N ALA A 100 9.07 7.47 7.04
CA ALA A 100 8.22 8.34 7.84
C ALA A 100 9.00 8.94 9.02
N PRO A 101 8.70 10.19 9.43
CA PRO A 101 9.30 10.79 10.61
C PRO A 101 8.95 9.97 11.86
N THR A 102 9.96 9.68 12.67
CA THR A 102 9.81 8.95 13.94
C THR A 102 9.64 9.87 15.14
N LYS A 103 9.91 11.17 14.95
CA LYS A 103 9.73 12.21 15.98
C LYS A 103 8.44 12.95 15.73
N TRP A 104 7.71 13.20 16.81
CA TRP A 104 6.59 14.15 16.81
C TRP A 104 7.13 15.56 16.58
N CYS A 105 6.32 16.44 15.99
CA CYS A 105 6.67 17.86 15.92
C CYS A 105 6.83 18.40 17.34
N ASP A 106 7.94 19.10 17.58
CA ASP A 106 8.12 19.85 18.82
C ASP A 106 7.04 20.95 18.89
N LYS A 107 6.43 21.10 20.07
CA LYS A 107 5.39 22.12 20.32
C LYS A 107 5.96 23.53 20.35
#